data_AF-A0A8T6Q173-F1
#
_entry.id   AF-A0A8T6Q173-F1
#
_cell.length_a   1.000
_cell.length_b   1.000
_cell.length_c   1.000
_cell.angle_alpha   90.00
_cell.angle_beta   90.00
_cell.angle_gamma   90.00
#
_symmetry.space_group_name_H-M   'P 1'
#
loop_
_entity.id
_entity.type
_entity.pdbx_description
1 polymer ?
#
loop_
_entity_poly.entity_id
_entity_poly.type
_entity_poly.pdbx_seq_one_letter_code
_entity_poly.pdbx_strand_id
1 'polypeptide(L)'
;AALVTDCLTLAQQNGGNITLTEDVAKGVEGADFIYTDVWVSMGEAKEKWAERIALLRDYQVNSKMMQLTGNPEVKFLHCLPAFHDDQTTLGKKMAEEFGLHGGMEVTDEVFESAASIVFDQAENRMHTIKAVMVATLSK
;
A
#
# COMPACT_ATOMS: atom_id res chain seq x y z
N ALA A 1 9.09 6.74 18.39
CA ALA A 1 8.19 6.18 19.42
C ALA A 1 7.04 7.15 19.75
N ALA A 2 7.29 8.44 20.01
CA ALA A 2 6.24 9.40 20.38
C ALA A 2 5.03 9.44 19.42
N LEU A 3 5.27 9.54 18.10
CA LEU A 3 4.20 9.63 17.11
C LEU A 3 3.17 8.49 17.19
N VAL A 4 3.63 7.24 17.30
CA VAL A 4 2.72 6.08 17.39
C VAL A 4 1.90 6.13 18.67
N THR A 5 2.53 6.48 19.80
CA THR A 5 1.84 6.61 21.09
C THR A 5 0.79 7.72 21.06
N ASP A 6 1.11 8.87 20.48
CA ASP A 6 0.22 10.02 20.38
C ASP A 6 -0.98 9.68 19.49
N CYS A 7 -0.73 9.10 18.30
CA CYS A 7 -1.79 8.68 17.39
C CYS A 7 -2.67 7.55 17.96
N LEU A 8 -2.09 6.59 18.68
CA LEU A 8 -2.83 5.51 19.32
C LEU A 8 -3.79 6.07 20.38
N THR A 9 -3.33 7.02 21.19
CA THR A 9 -4.15 7.67 22.21
C THR A 9 -5.36 8.37 21.57
N LEU A 10 -5.13 9.12 20.49
CA LEU A 10 -6.21 9.78 19.74
C LEU A 10 -7.15 8.77 19.07
N ALA A 11 -6.63 7.68 18.50
CA ALA A 11 -7.45 6.65 17.87
C ALA A 11 -8.40 6.01 18.89
N GLN A 12 -7.89 5.64 20.08
CA GLN A 12 -8.69 5.04 21.15
C GLN A 12 -9.79 5.97 21.67
N GLN A 13 -9.52 7.28 21.76
CA GLN A 13 -10.54 8.28 22.12
C GLN A 13 -11.68 8.37 21.11
N ASN A 14 -11.41 8.04 19.84
CA ASN A 14 -12.40 8.03 18.75
C ASN A 14 -12.98 6.63 18.48
N GLY A 15 -12.74 5.65 19.35
CA GLY A 15 -13.26 4.28 19.21
C GLY A 15 -12.49 3.38 18.23
N GLY A 16 -11.32 3.82 17.76
CA GLY A 16 -10.41 3.05 16.91
C GLY A 16 -9.21 2.47 17.67
N ASN A 17 -8.29 1.85 16.94
CA ASN A 17 -7.04 1.30 17.48
C ASN A 17 -5.91 1.33 16.43
N ILE A 18 -4.66 1.24 16.87
CA ILE A 18 -3.48 1.09 15.99
C ILE A 18 -2.71 -0.14 16.42
N THR A 19 -2.50 -1.08 15.50
CA THR A 19 -1.73 -2.31 15.73
C THR A 19 -0.53 -2.35 14.80
N LEU A 20 0.67 -2.54 15.35
CA LEU A 20 1.89 -2.79 14.61
C LEU A 20 2.26 -4.26 14.84
N THR A 21 2.39 -5.03 13.76
CA THR A 21 2.68 -6.46 13.80
C THR A 21 3.50 -6.88 12.59
N GLU A 22 4.39 -7.84 12.79
CA GLU A 22 5.13 -8.51 11.72
C GLU A 22 4.41 -9.80 11.26
N ASP A 23 3.39 -10.23 11.99
CA ASP A 23 2.55 -11.38 11.63
C ASP A 23 1.48 -10.94 10.62
N VAL A 24 1.71 -11.23 9.34
CA VAL A 24 0.79 -10.90 8.23
C VAL A 24 -0.60 -11.50 8.46
N ALA A 25 -0.68 -12.76 8.87
CA ALA A 25 -1.98 -13.45 9.00
C ALA A 25 -2.86 -12.79 10.06
N LYS A 26 -2.28 -12.45 11.22
CA LYS A 26 -3.00 -11.70 12.26
C LYS A 26 -3.27 -10.24 11.86
N GLY A 27 -2.37 -9.64 11.10
CA GLY A 27 -2.46 -8.23 10.73
C GLY A 27 -3.58 -7.94 9.72
N VAL A 28 -3.88 -8.88 8.82
CA VAL A 28 -4.86 -8.67 7.74
C VAL A 28 -6.24 -9.26 8.05
N GLU A 29 -6.38 -10.05 9.11
CA GLU A 29 -7.64 -10.69 9.50
C GLU A 29 -8.77 -9.66 9.66
N GLY A 30 -9.87 -9.86 8.93
CA GLY A 30 -11.05 -9.00 8.97
C GLY A 30 -10.88 -7.64 8.28
N ALA A 31 -9.80 -7.41 7.53
CA ALA A 31 -9.58 -6.14 6.86
C ALA A 31 -10.67 -5.83 5.80
N ASP A 32 -11.18 -4.62 5.82
CA ASP A 32 -12.04 -4.08 4.74
C ASP A 32 -11.20 -3.55 3.57
N PHE A 33 -10.02 -3.02 3.87
CA PHE A 33 -9.09 -2.47 2.90
C PHE A 33 -7.67 -2.93 3.20
N ILE A 34 -6.95 -3.37 2.16
CA ILE A 34 -5.49 -3.59 2.21
C ILE A 34 -4.82 -2.47 1.42
N TYR A 35 -3.86 -1.81 2.05
CA TYR A 35 -3.11 -0.70 1.48
C TYR A 35 -1.62 -1.03 1.46
N THR A 36 -0.95 -0.77 0.34
CA THR A 36 0.51 -0.81 0.25
C THR A 36 1.06 0.36 -0.57
N ASP A 37 2.38 0.51 -0.58
CA ASP A 37 3.11 1.48 -1.39
C ASP A 37 4.46 0.88 -1.82
N VAL A 38 5.13 1.55 -2.75
CA VAL A 38 6.47 1.17 -3.21
C VAL A 38 7.43 1.03 -2.02
N TRP A 39 8.21 -0.05 -1.99
CA TRP A 39 9.15 -0.35 -0.90
C TRP A 39 10.32 0.62 -0.80
N VAL A 40 10.61 1.32 -1.91
CA VAL A 40 11.68 2.31 -1.99
C VAL A 40 11.13 3.59 -2.60
N SER A 41 11.23 4.68 -1.85
CA SER A 41 10.70 5.96 -2.26
C SER A 41 11.60 6.67 -3.27
N MET A 42 11.01 7.57 -4.07
CA MET A 42 11.77 8.44 -4.97
C MET A 42 12.83 9.24 -4.20
N GLY A 43 14.08 9.13 -4.61
CA GLY A 43 15.22 9.83 -4.00
C GLY A 43 16.00 9.02 -2.96
N GLU A 44 15.54 7.83 -2.57
CA GLU A 44 16.36 6.92 -1.76
C GLU A 44 17.47 6.28 -2.61
N ALA A 45 18.66 6.16 -2.03
CA ALA A 45 19.87 5.69 -2.71
C ALA A 45 19.74 4.22 -3.15
N LYS A 46 20.25 3.86 -4.34
CA LYS A 46 20.08 2.51 -4.95
C LYS A 46 20.61 1.40 -4.04
N GLU A 47 21.60 1.71 -3.22
CA GLU A 47 22.27 0.79 -2.31
C GLU A 47 21.32 0.23 -1.25
N LYS A 48 20.23 0.94 -0.91
CA LYS A 48 19.24 0.50 0.08
C LYS A 48 18.19 -0.46 -0.48
N TRP A 49 18.12 -0.62 -1.79
CA TRP A 49 17.04 -1.35 -2.44
C TRP A 49 17.09 -2.84 -2.09
N ALA A 50 18.28 -3.43 -2.13
CA ALA A 50 18.47 -4.84 -1.80
C ALA A 50 18.05 -5.17 -0.35
N GLU A 51 18.41 -4.29 0.60
CA GLU A 51 18.00 -4.43 2.00
C GLU A 51 16.49 -4.29 2.17
N ARG A 52 15.88 -3.26 1.57
CA ARG A 52 14.42 -3.04 1.63
C ARG A 52 13.65 -4.19 1.02
N ILE A 53 14.06 -4.69 -0.13
CA ILE A 53 13.41 -5.83 -0.80
C ILE A 53 13.53 -7.09 0.06
N ALA A 54 14.70 -7.36 0.64
CA ALA A 54 14.89 -8.51 1.52
C ALA A 54 13.97 -8.44 2.75
N LEU A 55 13.76 -7.26 3.32
CA LEU A 55 12.88 -7.06 4.48
C LEU A 55 11.38 -7.11 4.13
N LEU A 56 11.00 -6.60 2.95
CA LEU A 56 9.60 -6.31 2.63
C LEU A 56 8.96 -7.31 1.66
N ARG A 57 9.74 -8.17 0.98
CA ARG A 57 9.19 -9.13 0.01
C ARG A 57 8.12 -10.05 0.57
N ASP A 58 8.22 -10.40 1.86
CA ASP A 58 7.24 -11.26 2.54
C ASP A 58 5.93 -10.53 2.87
N TYR A 59 5.91 -9.20 2.71
CA TYR A 59 4.74 -8.32 2.84
C TYR A 59 4.16 -7.89 1.49
N GLN A 60 4.54 -8.53 0.38
CA GLN A 60 3.91 -8.28 -0.92
C GLN A 60 2.40 -8.54 -0.84
N VAL A 61 1.60 -7.57 -1.30
CA VAL A 61 0.17 -7.76 -1.45
C VAL A 61 -0.09 -8.65 -2.65
N ASN A 62 -0.46 -9.89 -2.36
CA ASN A 62 -0.78 -10.92 -3.35
C ASN A 62 -2.10 -11.60 -3.00
N SER A 63 -2.58 -12.45 -3.89
CA SER A 63 -3.86 -13.17 -3.73
C SER A 63 -3.93 -13.96 -2.42
N LYS A 64 -2.80 -14.50 -1.93
CA LYS A 64 -2.75 -15.18 -0.62
C LYS A 64 -2.99 -14.20 0.53
N MET A 65 -2.36 -13.02 0.52
CA MET A 65 -2.60 -11.99 1.54
C MET A 65 -4.06 -11.53 1.52
N MET A 66 -4.63 -11.29 0.34
CA MET A 66 -6.03 -10.89 0.19
C MET A 66 -6.98 -11.97 0.74
N GLN A 67 -6.70 -13.25 0.51
CA GLN A 67 -7.48 -14.37 1.06
C GLN A 67 -7.37 -14.51 2.58
N LEU A 68 -6.19 -14.22 3.15
CA LEU A 68 -5.97 -14.29 4.61
C LEU A 68 -6.83 -13.31 5.40
N THR A 69 -7.38 -12.29 4.73
CA THR A 69 -8.33 -11.36 5.38
C THR A 69 -9.59 -12.06 5.85
N GLY A 70 -9.99 -13.17 5.21
CA GLY A 70 -11.28 -13.82 5.44
C GLY A 70 -12.49 -12.99 5.00
N ASN A 71 -12.28 -11.82 4.39
CA ASN A 71 -13.34 -10.93 3.93
C ASN A 71 -13.43 -11.00 2.39
N PRO A 72 -14.51 -11.58 1.81
CA PRO A 72 -14.65 -11.65 0.36
C PRO A 72 -14.85 -10.28 -0.30
N GLU A 73 -15.24 -9.26 0.46
CA GLU A 73 -15.48 -7.90 -0.05
C GLU A 73 -14.27 -6.97 0.07
N VAL A 74 -13.15 -7.45 0.63
CA VAL A 74 -11.94 -6.65 0.83
C VAL A 74 -11.53 -5.93 -0.45
N LYS A 75 -11.16 -4.65 -0.33
CA LYS A 75 -10.65 -3.85 -1.45
C LYS A 75 -9.17 -3.56 -1.32
N PHE A 76 -8.52 -3.34 -2.45
CA PHE A 76 -7.12 -2.99 -2.54
C PHE A 76 -6.94 -1.51 -2.90
N LEU A 77 -6.03 -0.85 -2.17
CA LEU A 77 -5.67 0.56 -2.31
C LEU A 77 -4.15 0.72 -2.48
N HIS A 78 -3.75 1.73 -3.25
CA HIS A 78 -2.35 2.06 -3.52
C HIS A 78 -2.25 3.53 -3.99
N CYS A 79 -1.27 4.28 -3.50
CA CYS A 79 -1.16 5.73 -3.82
C CYS A 79 -0.78 6.05 -5.26
N LEU A 80 -0.15 5.08 -5.93
CA LEU A 80 0.47 5.19 -7.25
C LEU A 80 1.69 6.13 -7.28
N PRO A 81 2.68 5.90 -8.18
CA PRO A 81 2.78 4.77 -9.12
C PRO A 81 3.03 3.44 -8.39
N ALA A 82 2.64 2.32 -9.01
CA ALA A 82 2.87 0.96 -8.50
C ALA A 82 3.77 0.18 -9.47
N PHE A 83 4.66 -0.67 -8.94
CA PHE A 83 5.41 -1.68 -9.68
C PHE A 83 4.68 -3.01 -9.60
N HIS A 84 3.54 -3.12 -10.28
CA HIS A 84 2.74 -4.34 -10.32
C HIS A 84 3.10 -5.29 -11.47
N ASP A 85 3.81 -4.80 -12.49
CA ASP A 85 4.20 -5.57 -13.67
C ASP A 85 5.63 -5.27 -14.18
N ASP A 86 6.01 -5.93 -15.28
CA ASP A 86 7.30 -5.76 -15.96
C ASP A 86 7.22 -4.77 -17.15
N GLN A 87 6.18 -3.93 -17.24
CA GLN A 87 5.94 -3.02 -18.38
C GLN A 87 6.62 -1.66 -18.22
N THR A 88 7.15 -1.36 -17.03
CA THR A 88 7.96 -0.15 -16.80
C THR A 88 9.44 -0.45 -16.89
N THR A 89 10.25 0.52 -17.35
CA THR A 89 11.71 0.36 -17.47
C THR A 89 12.36 -0.05 -16.14
N LEU A 90 11.90 0.54 -15.04
CA LEU A 90 12.42 0.25 -13.71
C LEU A 90 11.82 -1.05 -13.15
N GLY A 91 10.52 -1.28 -13.28
CA GLY A 91 9.87 -2.53 -12.85
C GLY A 91 10.50 -3.76 -13.48
N LYS A 92 10.70 -3.75 -14.81
CA LYS A 92 11.38 -4.84 -15.53
C LYS A 92 12.79 -5.11 -15.00
N LYS A 93 13.58 -4.05 -14.79
CA LYS A 93 14.94 -4.19 -14.24
C LYS A 93 14.91 -4.78 -12.83
N MET A 94 13.96 -4.36 -12.01
CA MET A 94 13.79 -4.86 -10.65
C MET A 94 13.34 -6.32 -10.62
N ALA A 95 12.42 -6.71 -11.51
CA ALA A 95 12.01 -8.08 -11.69
C ALA A 95 13.19 -8.98 -12.07
N GLU A 96 14.03 -8.55 -13.01
CA GLU A 96 15.24 -9.27 -13.45
C GLU A 96 16.34 -9.33 -12.36
N GLU A 97 16.60 -8.23 -11.64
CA GLU A 97 17.68 -8.13 -10.64
C GLU A 97 17.34 -8.86 -9.33
N PHE A 98 16.06 -8.88 -8.93
CA PHE A 98 15.62 -9.41 -7.63
C PHE A 98 14.63 -10.58 -7.70
N GLY A 99 14.27 -11.03 -8.91
CA GLY A 99 13.35 -12.16 -9.13
C GLY A 99 11.91 -11.84 -8.75
N LEU A 100 11.45 -10.62 -9.02
CA LEU A 100 10.11 -10.10 -8.68
C LEU A 100 9.23 -9.95 -9.94
N HIS A 101 9.18 -11.00 -10.76
CA HIS A 101 8.31 -11.01 -11.95
C HIS A 101 6.83 -11.04 -11.56
N GLY A 102 6.03 -10.22 -12.25
CA GLY A 102 4.57 -10.15 -11.99
C GLY A 102 4.19 -9.30 -10.78
N GLY A 103 5.13 -8.48 -10.28
CA GLY A 103 4.88 -7.43 -9.30
C GLY A 103 5.85 -7.40 -8.13
N MET A 104 6.04 -6.20 -7.56
CA MET A 104 6.91 -5.92 -6.41
C MET A 104 6.08 -5.78 -5.12
N GLU A 105 5.62 -4.58 -4.76
CA GLU A 105 4.82 -4.37 -3.55
C GLU A 105 3.41 -4.95 -3.64
N VAL A 106 2.90 -5.10 -4.87
CA VAL A 106 1.64 -5.74 -5.20
C VAL A 106 1.82 -6.57 -6.48
N THR A 107 1.16 -7.72 -6.56
CA THR A 107 1.13 -8.52 -7.79
C THR A 107 0.17 -7.94 -8.82
N ASP A 108 0.48 -8.09 -10.11
CA ASP A 108 -0.39 -7.69 -11.23
C ASP A 108 -1.81 -8.24 -11.09
N GLU A 109 -1.93 -9.51 -10.65
CA GLU A 109 -3.21 -10.17 -10.42
C GLU A 109 -4.12 -9.40 -9.44
N VAL A 110 -3.56 -8.90 -8.34
CA VAL A 110 -4.34 -8.12 -7.36
C VAL A 110 -4.59 -6.70 -7.86
N PHE A 111 -3.58 -6.09 -8.51
CA PHE A 111 -3.69 -4.73 -9.02
C PHE A 111 -4.77 -4.58 -10.09
N GLU A 112 -4.92 -5.58 -10.98
CA GLU A 112 -5.93 -5.61 -12.04
C GLU A 112 -7.22 -6.35 -11.62
N SER A 113 -7.30 -6.83 -10.37
CA SER A 113 -8.50 -7.53 -9.87
C SER A 113 -9.68 -6.58 -9.66
N ALA A 114 -10.89 -7.14 -9.60
CA ALA A 114 -12.09 -6.39 -9.22
C ALA A 114 -12.07 -5.85 -7.77
N ALA A 115 -11.14 -6.30 -6.92
CA ALA A 115 -10.95 -5.75 -5.58
C ALA A 115 -10.16 -4.43 -5.63
N SER A 116 -9.40 -4.18 -6.69
CA SER A 116 -8.59 -2.98 -6.87
C SER A 116 -9.48 -1.77 -7.17
N ILE A 117 -9.35 -0.74 -6.34
CA ILE A 117 -10.05 0.55 -6.49
C ILE A 117 -9.05 1.71 -6.60
N VAL A 118 -7.82 1.42 -7.03
CA VAL A 118 -6.70 2.38 -7.08
C VAL A 118 -6.96 3.56 -8.00
N PHE A 119 -7.74 3.38 -9.08
CA PHE A 119 -8.07 4.46 -10.00
C PHE A 119 -9.17 5.39 -9.44
N ASP A 120 -10.16 4.84 -8.74
CA ASP A 120 -11.14 5.65 -7.99
C ASP A 120 -10.44 6.44 -6.88
N GLN A 121 -9.51 5.80 -6.17
CA GLN A 121 -8.66 6.46 -5.17
C GLN A 121 -7.82 7.59 -5.82
N ALA A 122 -7.24 7.36 -6.99
CA ALA A 122 -6.45 8.34 -7.72
C ALA A 122 -7.29 9.55 -8.16
N GLU A 123 -8.51 9.32 -8.68
CA GLU A 123 -9.45 10.39 -9.05
C GLU A 123 -9.82 11.24 -7.83
N ASN A 124 -10.09 10.60 -6.68
CA ASN A 124 -10.44 11.28 -5.44
C ASN A 124 -9.37 12.26 -4.94
N ARG A 125 -8.11 12.15 -5.39
CA ARG A 125 -7.07 13.15 -5.11
C ARG A 125 -7.45 14.53 -5.66
N MET A 126 -8.05 14.60 -6.85
CA MET A 126 -8.47 15.89 -7.44
C MET A 126 -9.58 16.53 -6.62
N HIS A 127 -10.58 15.74 -6.21
CA HIS A 127 -11.72 16.21 -5.43
C HIS A 127 -11.32 16.69 -4.04
N THR A 128 -10.46 15.94 -3.35
CA THR A 128 -9.98 16.30 -2.02
C THR A 128 -9.10 17.54 -2.04
N ILE A 129 -8.18 17.67 -3.01
CA ILE A 129 -7.37 18.90 -3.19
C ILE A 129 -8.27 20.10 -3.48
N LYS A 130 -9.27 19.94 -4.35
CA LYS A 130 -10.26 21.00 -4.63
C LYS A 130 -10.99 21.43 -3.36
N ALA A 131 -11.44 20.48 -2.53
CA ALA A 131 -12.11 20.78 -1.28
C ALA A 131 -11.22 21.60 -0.33
N VAL A 132 -9.94 21.24 -0.20
CA VAL A 132 -8.96 21.99 0.60
C VAL A 132 -8.81 23.42 0.07
N MET A 133 -8.67 23.60 -1.25
CA MET A 133 -8.55 24.94 -1.86
C MET A 133 -9.81 25.78 -1.63
N VAL A 134 -10.99 25.21 -1.81
CA VAL A 134 -12.26 25.91 -1.57
C VAL A 134 -12.39 26.31 -0.11
N ALA A 135 -12.15 25.38 0.83
CA ALA A 135 -12.29 25.65 2.27
C ALA A 135 -11.31 26.71 2.80
N THR A 136 -10.14 26.85 2.16
CA THR A 136 -9.09 27.78 2.63
C THR A 136 -9.04 29.11 1.89
N LEU A 137 -9.53 29.16 0.64
CA LEU A 137 -9.45 30.36 -0.22
C LEU A 137 -10.81 30.98 -0.52
N SER A 138 -11.91 30.25 -0.34
CA SER A 138 -13.27 30.76 -0.57
C SER A 138 -13.94 31.16 0.74
N LYS A 139 -14.95 32.04 0.65
CA LYS A 139 -15.69 32.60 1.78
C LYS A 139 -16.92 31.78 2.14
#